data_AF-A0A430CV75-F1
#
_entry.id   AF-A0A430CV75-F1
#
_cell.length_a   1.000
_cell.length_b   1.000
_cell.length_c   1.000
_cell.angle_alpha   90.00
_cell.angle_beta   90.00
_cell.angle_gamma   90.00
#
_symmetry.space_group_name_H-M   'P 1'
#
loop_
_entity.id
_entity.type
_entity.pdbx_description
1 polymer ?
#
loop_
_entity_poly.entity_id
_entity_poly.type
_entity_poly.pdbx_seq_one_letter_code
_entity_poly.pdbx_strand_id
1 'polypeptide(L)'
;MAGGAVGVLIAFLFLIAPVWRLEMLVTQLGLADILSAAQPPLGTKARLLLAFGAGIGAGAVIWAAAYLLWGPGGLLAGRAPAVAEDEADYVPAVRRSDRHPDAPPRRPLHAAELGAPPPPPVEEEEEVERTLPADLDQPLAAFDPAAMRAVPREPAPMPIAPMNEPDALDKGAKLPPPDPQNDSIESLLDRLERDTALRKAKRPS
;
A
#
# COMPACT_ATOMS: atom_id res chain seq x y z
N MET A 1 -22.21 -9.28 4.44
CA MET A 1 -23.46 -10.03 4.71
C MET A 1 -24.52 -9.15 5.38
N ALA A 2 -24.26 -8.59 6.58
CA ALA A 2 -25.27 -7.82 7.33
C ALA A 2 -25.91 -6.64 6.55
N GLY A 3 -25.12 -5.74 5.95
CA GLY A 3 -25.68 -4.62 5.19
C GLY A 3 -26.48 -5.05 3.95
N GLY A 4 -26.08 -6.15 3.29
CA GLY A 4 -26.84 -6.71 2.18
C GLY A 4 -28.22 -7.21 2.60
N ALA A 5 -28.31 -7.93 3.73
CA ALA A 5 -29.58 -8.40 4.27
C ALA A 5 -30.51 -7.23 4.66
N VAL A 6 -29.98 -6.18 5.29
CA VAL A 6 -30.79 -5.01 5.63
C VAL A 6 -31.23 -4.24 4.38
N GLY A 7 -30.36 -4.12 3.37
CA GLY A 7 -30.72 -3.50 2.10
C GLY A 7 -31.86 -4.23 1.39
N VAL A 8 -31.82 -5.57 1.34
CA VAL A 8 -32.90 -6.39 0.77
C VAL A 8 -34.19 -6.23 1.58
N LEU A 9 -34.11 -6.23 2.91
CA LEU A 9 -35.27 -6.02 3.77
C LEU A 9 -35.93 -4.65 3.51
N ILE A 10 -35.14 -3.58 3.39
CA ILE A 10 -35.64 -2.24 3.10
C ILE A 10 -36.27 -2.16 1.71
N ALA A 11 -35.63 -2.75 0.69
CA ALA A 11 -36.22 -2.82 -0.65
C ALA A 11 -37.57 -3.55 -0.63
N PHE A 12 -37.66 -4.66 0.11
CA PHE A 12 -38.89 -5.44 0.24
C PHE A 12 -40.00 -4.65 0.97
N LEU A 13 -39.65 -3.90 2.03
CA LEU A 13 -40.59 -3.03 2.72
C LEU A 13 -41.17 -1.97 1.79
N PHE A 14 -40.36 -1.36 0.91
CA PHE A 14 -40.84 -0.44 -0.11
C PHE A 14 -41.77 -1.11 -1.14
N LEU A 15 -41.54 -2.39 -1.44
CA LEU A 15 -42.34 -3.13 -2.41
C LEU A 15 -43.74 -3.48 -1.88
N ILE A 16 -43.85 -3.80 -0.58
CA ILE A 16 -45.11 -4.15 0.09
C ILE A 16 -45.81 -2.90 0.65
N ALA A 17 -45.09 -1.78 0.81
CA ALA A 17 -45.65 -0.56 1.34
C ALA A 17 -46.90 -0.11 0.55
N PRO A 18 -47.99 0.28 1.24
CA PRO A 18 -49.17 0.83 0.59
C PRO A 18 -48.82 2.08 -0.23
N VAL A 19 -49.47 2.23 -1.39
CA VAL A 19 -49.21 3.32 -2.35
C VAL A 19 -49.26 4.70 -1.69
N TRP A 20 -50.30 4.95 -0.91
CA TRP A 20 -50.51 6.21 -0.21
C TRP A 20 -49.37 6.56 0.75
N ARG A 21 -48.72 5.57 1.37
CA ARG A 21 -47.55 5.81 2.24
C ARG A 21 -46.33 6.25 1.44
N LEU A 22 -46.09 5.60 0.31
CA LEU A 22 -44.96 5.94 -0.56
C LEU A 22 -45.14 7.34 -1.14
N GLU A 23 -46.34 7.66 -1.60
CA GLU A 23 -46.66 9.00 -2.11
C GLU A 23 -46.46 10.06 -1.02
N MET A 24 -46.96 9.81 0.18
CA MET A 24 -46.78 10.73 1.31
C MET A 24 -45.31 10.93 1.67
N LEU A 25 -44.50 9.88 1.74
CA LEU A 25 -43.06 9.98 2.00
C LEU A 25 -42.34 10.75 0.90
N VAL A 26 -42.65 10.47 -0.37
CA VAL A 26 -42.04 11.12 -1.52
C VAL A 26 -42.36 12.63 -1.53
N THR A 27 -43.59 13.00 -1.22
CA THR A 27 -43.98 14.41 -1.09
C THR A 27 -43.34 15.06 0.14
N GLN A 28 -43.28 14.38 1.28
CA GLN A 28 -42.65 14.92 2.50
C GLN A 28 -41.13 15.13 2.36
N LEU A 29 -40.44 14.26 1.63
CA LEU A 29 -39.01 14.41 1.34
C LEU A 29 -38.74 15.43 0.21
N GLY A 30 -39.77 16.01 -0.41
CA GLY A 30 -39.61 16.93 -1.55
C GLY A 30 -39.08 16.27 -2.82
N LEU A 31 -39.10 14.93 -2.90
CA LEU A 31 -38.58 14.18 -4.04
C LEU A 31 -39.37 14.47 -5.32
N ALA A 32 -40.66 14.76 -5.20
CA ALA A 32 -41.54 15.11 -6.33
C ALA A 32 -41.18 16.47 -6.98
N ASP A 33 -40.51 17.36 -6.23
CA ASP A 33 -40.11 18.69 -6.73
C ASP A 33 -38.79 18.62 -7.53
N ILE A 34 -37.94 17.65 -7.21
CA ILE A 34 -36.63 17.46 -7.86
C ILE A 34 -36.75 16.47 -9.03
N LEU A 35 -37.50 15.37 -8.83
CA LEU A 35 -37.74 14.35 -9.84
C LEU A 35 -39.20 14.37 -10.26
N SER A 36 -39.46 14.85 -11.48
CA SER A 36 -40.80 14.75 -12.09
C SER A 36 -41.29 13.30 -12.17
N ALA A 37 -40.39 12.32 -12.33
CA ALA A 37 -40.72 10.90 -12.30
C ALA A 37 -41.21 10.38 -10.93
N ALA A 38 -41.06 11.17 -9.85
CA ALA A 38 -41.54 10.87 -8.52
C ALA A 38 -42.87 11.57 -8.18
N GLN A 39 -43.48 12.29 -9.13
CA GLN A 39 -44.80 12.87 -8.92
C GLN A 39 -45.89 11.79 -8.81
N PRO A 40 -46.87 11.95 -7.89
CA PRO A 40 -48.01 11.05 -7.82
C PRO A 40 -48.86 11.10 -9.10
N PRO A 41 -49.50 9.97 -9.51
CA PRO A 41 -49.47 8.67 -8.87
C PRO A 41 -48.18 7.86 -9.18
N LEU A 42 -47.60 7.23 -8.15
CA LEU A 42 -46.37 6.45 -8.29
C LEU A 42 -46.61 5.15 -9.07
N GLY A 43 -46.19 5.12 -10.34
CA GLY A 43 -46.24 3.94 -11.20
C GLY A 43 -45.26 2.83 -10.76
N THR A 44 -45.47 1.60 -11.26
CA THR A 44 -44.68 0.41 -10.87
C THR A 44 -43.17 0.59 -11.08
N LYS A 45 -42.76 1.24 -12.18
CA LYS A 45 -41.34 1.51 -12.47
C LYS A 45 -40.70 2.41 -11.43
N ALA A 46 -41.39 3.48 -11.03
CA ALA A 46 -40.92 4.40 -10.01
C ALA A 46 -40.77 3.70 -8.65
N ARG A 47 -41.69 2.78 -8.31
CA ARG A 47 -41.59 1.99 -7.08
C ARG A 47 -40.42 1.03 -7.08
N LEU A 48 -40.15 0.36 -8.20
CA LEU A 48 -38.97 -0.51 -8.32
C LEU A 48 -37.71 0.32 -8.10
N LEU A 49 -37.59 1.48 -8.76
CA LEU A 49 -36.43 2.36 -8.60
C LEU A 49 -36.28 2.86 -7.16
N LEU A 50 -37.36 3.25 -6.50
CA LEU A 50 -37.33 3.66 -5.09
C LEU A 50 -36.92 2.49 -4.17
N ALA A 51 -37.46 1.29 -4.39
CA ALA A 51 -37.12 0.10 -3.61
C ALA A 51 -35.64 -0.27 -3.76
N PHE A 52 -35.12 -0.30 -4.99
CA PHE A 52 -33.70 -0.56 -5.24
C PHE A 52 -32.80 0.55 -4.69
N GLY A 53 -33.15 1.81 -4.91
CA GLY A 53 -32.38 2.95 -4.42
C GLY A 53 -32.31 3.00 -2.90
N ALA A 54 -33.46 2.89 -2.23
CA ALA A 54 -33.53 2.87 -0.77
C ALA A 54 -32.82 1.64 -0.18
N GLY A 55 -33.00 0.46 -0.78
CA GLY A 55 -32.35 -0.77 -0.34
C GLY A 55 -30.84 -0.74 -0.48
N ILE A 56 -30.32 -0.35 -1.65
CA ILE A 56 -28.87 -0.23 -1.89
C ILE A 56 -28.28 0.84 -0.97
N GLY A 57 -28.92 2.01 -0.88
CA GLY A 57 -28.45 3.12 -0.05
C GLY A 57 -28.36 2.73 1.43
N ALA A 58 -29.45 2.23 2.01
CA ALA A 58 -29.46 1.85 3.41
C ALA A 58 -28.54 0.65 3.70
N GLY A 59 -28.48 -0.33 2.79
CA GLY A 59 -27.57 -1.46 2.92
C GLY A 59 -26.10 -1.05 2.88
N ALA A 60 -25.74 -0.11 2.00
CA ALA A 60 -24.39 0.44 1.89
C ALA A 60 -24.02 1.23 3.16
N VAL A 61 -24.91 2.07 3.68
CA VAL A 61 -24.67 2.82 4.93
C VAL A 61 -24.44 1.88 6.11
N ILE A 62 -25.28 0.86 6.27
CA ILE A 62 -25.13 -0.10 7.39
C ILE A 62 -23.87 -0.95 7.22
N TRP A 63 -23.57 -1.37 5.99
CA TRP A 63 -22.34 -2.08 5.72
C TRP A 63 -21.11 -1.21 6.02
N ALA A 64 -21.11 0.04 5.58
CA ALA A 64 -20.03 0.98 5.83
C ALA A 64 -19.87 1.25 7.33
N ALA A 65 -20.96 1.48 8.07
CA ALA A 65 -20.91 1.66 9.52
C ALA A 65 -20.35 0.42 10.23
N ALA A 66 -20.79 -0.77 9.84
CA ALA A 66 -20.26 -2.02 10.39
C ALA A 66 -18.78 -2.23 10.03
N TYR A 67 -18.37 -1.87 8.82
CA TYR A 67 -16.99 -1.93 8.36
C TYR A 67 -16.11 -0.91 9.10
N LEU A 68 -16.59 0.30 9.36
CA LEU A 68 -15.85 1.31 10.11
C LEU A 68 -15.73 0.97 11.59
N LEU A 69 -16.70 0.27 12.18
CA LEU A 69 -16.59 -0.18 13.57
C LEU A 69 -15.73 -1.43 13.70
N TRP A 70 -15.98 -2.47 12.89
CA TRP A 70 -15.40 -3.80 13.08
C TRP A 70 -14.50 -4.29 11.94
N GLY A 71 -14.37 -3.52 10.86
CA GLY A 71 -13.46 -3.85 9.76
C GLY A 71 -11.99 -3.65 10.13
N PRO A 72 -11.07 -3.98 9.20
CA PRO A 72 -9.63 -3.80 9.42
C PRO A 72 -9.30 -2.33 9.72
N GLY A 73 -8.76 -2.06 10.90
CA GLY A 73 -8.50 -0.68 11.37
C GLY A 73 -9.73 0.09 11.86
N GLY A 74 -10.87 -0.59 12.03
CA GLY A 74 -12.09 -0.01 12.58
C GLY A 74 -11.97 0.35 14.07
N LEU A 75 -12.87 1.21 14.55
CA LEU A 75 -12.82 1.79 15.90
C LEU A 75 -12.91 0.76 17.03
N LEU A 76 -13.60 -0.36 16.78
CA LEU A 76 -13.81 -1.46 17.74
C LEU A 76 -13.05 -2.73 17.33
N ALA A 77 -12.43 -2.74 16.15
CA ALA A 77 -11.49 -3.80 15.82
C ALA A 77 -10.28 -3.60 16.72
N GLY A 78 -10.14 -4.50 17.72
CA GLY A 78 -8.97 -4.51 18.59
C GLY A 78 -7.73 -4.38 17.72
N ARG A 79 -6.88 -3.38 18.02
CA ARG A 79 -5.67 -3.14 17.25
C ARG A 79 -4.83 -4.40 17.33
N ALA A 80 -4.93 -5.25 16.31
CA ALA A 80 -4.09 -6.41 16.22
C ALA A 80 -2.66 -5.87 16.30
N PRO A 81 -1.83 -6.35 17.24
CA PRO A 81 -0.42 -6.05 17.17
C PRO A 81 0.00 -6.38 15.75
N ALA A 82 0.61 -5.41 15.06
CA ALA A 82 1.15 -5.64 13.72
C ALA A 82 1.89 -6.96 13.82
N VAL A 83 1.44 -7.96 13.05
CA VAL A 83 2.03 -9.29 13.09
C VAL A 83 3.51 -9.06 12.83
N ALA A 84 4.32 -9.23 13.87
CA ALA A 84 5.74 -9.38 13.71
C ALA A 84 5.87 -10.69 12.93
N GLU A 85 5.84 -10.60 11.61
CA GLU A 85 6.29 -11.70 10.76
C GLU A 85 7.66 -12.08 11.29
N ASP A 86 7.85 -13.37 11.61
CA ASP A 86 9.04 -13.93 12.27
C ASP A 86 10.30 -13.15 11.88
N GLU A 87 10.71 -12.27 12.80
CA GLU A 87 11.73 -11.23 12.59
C GLU A 87 13.10 -11.82 12.23
N ALA A 88 13.27 -13.12 12.48
CA ALA A 88 14.46 -13.89 12.20
C ALA A 88 14.61 -14.34 10.73
N ASP A 89 13.51 -14.46 9.98
CA ASP A 89 13.51 -15.14 8.67
C ASP A 89 13.22 -14.22 7.46
N TYR A 90 13.03 -12.91 7.68
CA TYR A 90 12.81 -11.97 6.58
C TYR A 90 14.10 -11.73 5.79
N VAL A 91 14.13 -12.14 4.51
CA VAL A 91 15.22 -11.86 3.58
C VAL A 91 14.79 -10.75 2.62
N PRO A 92 15.24 -9.50 2.80
CA PRO A 92 14.89 -8.42 1.89
C PRO A 92 15.45 -8.70 0.49
N ALA A 93 14.63 -8.48 -0.54
CA ALA A 93 15.06 -8.59 -1.94
C ALA A 93 15.96 -7.40 -2.30
N VAL A 94 17.28 -7.57 -2.16
CA VAL A 94 18.28 -6.53 -2.47
C VAL A 94 18.84 -6.73 -3.88
N ARG A 95 18.89 -5.66 -4.67
CA ARG A 95 19.53 -5.69 -6.00
C ARG A 95 21.02 -5.91 -5.82
N ARG A 96 21.68 -6.58 -6.78
CA ARG A 96 23.12 -6.84 -6.72
C ARG A 96 23.96 -5.55 -6.54
N SER A 97 23.48 -4.43 -7.08
CA SER A 97 24.10 -3.10 -6.93
C SER A 97 24.07 -2.55 -5.51
N ASP A 98 23.07 -2.92 -4.73
CA ASP A 98 22.76 -2.31 -3.44
C ASP A 98 23.30 -3.17 -2.29
N ARG A 99 23.93 -4.31 -2.62
CA ARG A 99 24.55 -5.22 -1.66
C ARG A 99 25.91 -4.65 -1.23
N HIS A 100 25.89 -3.81 -0.20
CA HIS A 100 27.10 -3.25 0.40
C HIS A 100 27.66 -4.19 1.49
N PRO A 101 28.99 -4.39 1.59
CA PRO A 101 29.58 -5.23 2.65
C PRO A 101 29.27 -4.74 4.06
N ASP A 102 29.21 -3.42 4.24
CA ASP A 102 28.99 -2.80 5.57
C ASP A 102 27.52 -2.49 5.88
N ALA A 103 26.62 -2.59 4.90
CA ALA A 103 25.19 -2.33 5.11
C ALA A 103 24.39 -3.60 4.75
N PRO A 104 24.20 -4.52 5.72
CA PRO A 104 23.42 -5.72 5.47
C PRO A 104 21.98 -5.35 5.11
N PRO A 105 21.31 -6.16 4.28
CA PRO A 105 19.89 -6.00 3.96
C PRO A 105 19.05 -5.90 5.24
N ARG A 106 18.25 -4.84 5.37
CA ARG A 106 17.26 -4.67 6.45
C ARG A 106 15.85 -4.66 5.88
N ARG A 107 14.86 -5.04 6.69
CA ARG A 107 13.45 -4.95 6.30
C ARG A 107 13.04 -3.49 6.08
N PRO A 108 12.09 -3.21 5.18
CA PRO A 108 11.49 -1.88 5.11
C PRO A 108 10.80 -1.54 6.43
N LEU A 109 10.90 -0.28 6.86
CA LEU A 109 10.29 0.19 8.10
C LEU A 109 8.76 0.15 7.99
N HIS A 110 8.11 -0.40 9.02
CA HIS A 110 6.65 -0.37 9.10
C HIS A 110 6.18 0.94 9.72
N ALA A 111 4.97 1.42 9.36
CA ALA A 111 4.43 2.68 9.88
C ALA A 111 4.31 2.71 11.43
N ALA A 112 4.19 1.54 12.05
CA ALA A 112 4.15 1.39 13.51
C ALA A 112 5.53 1.61 14.18
N GLU A 113 6.62 1.44 13.43
CA GLU A 113 8.00 1.62 13.90
C GLU A 113 8.47 3.07 13.79
N LEU A 114 7.75 3.91 13.03
CA LEU A 114 8.07 5.33 12.82
C LEU A 114 7.81 6.21 14.06
N GLY A 115 7.28 5.64 15.14
CA GLY A 115 6.91 6.37 16.35
C GLY A 115 5.67 7.26 16.15
N ALA A 116 5.42 8.14 17.13
CA ALA A 116 4.39 9.15 16.99
C ALA A 116 4.84 10.18 15.94
N PRO A 117 3.97 10.62 15.01
CA PRO A 117 4.31 11.71 14.11
C PRO A 117 4.70 12.93 14.97
N PRO A 118 5.70 13.72 14.53
CA PRO A 118 6.01 14.97 15.20
C PRO A 118 4.74 15.81 15.32
N PRO A 119 4.56 16.56 16.42
CA PRO A 119 3.44 17.48 16.53
C PRO A 119 3.41 18.37 15.29
N PRO A 120 2.22 18.74 14.77
CA PRO A 120 2.14 19.68 13.67
C PRO A 120 2.97 20.91 14.04
N PRO A 121 3.78 21.45 13.12
CA PRO A 121 4.55 22.65 13.40
C PRO A 121 3.56 23.70 13.90
N VAL A 122 3.82 24.21 15.11
CA VAL A 122 3.13 25.41 15.59
C VAL A 122 3.52 26.49 14.59
N GLU A 123 2.55 27.11 13.92
CA GLU A 123 2.76 28.21 12.97
C GLU A 123 3.32 29.42 13.72
N GLU A 124 4.59 29.41 14.12
CA GLU A 124 5.14 30.49 14.95
C GLU A 124 6.68 30.54 14.95
N GLU A 125 7.29 30.46 13.77
CA GLU A 125 8.42 31.34 13.45
C GLU A 125 8.14 31.82 12.02
N GLU A 126 7.77 33.09 11.85
CA GLU A 126 7.89 33.75 10.55
C GLU A 126 9.29 33.40 10.05
N GLU A 127 9.41 32.75 8.89
CA GLU A 127 10.69 32.58 8.22
C GLU A 127 11.24 33.99 8.01
N VAL A 128 12.04 34.49 8.94
CA VAL A 128 12.66 35.80 8.85
C VAL A 128 13.56 35.69 7.64
N GLU A 129 13.11 36.26 6.52
CA GLU A 129 13.87 36.33 5.30
C GLU A 129 15.17 37.04 5.63
N ARG A 130 16.23 36.26 5.82
CA ARG A 130 17.55 36.81 6.12
C ARG A 130 18.04 37.42 4.83
N THR A 131 18.26 38.72 4.84
CA THR A 131 18.87 39.40 3.72
C THR A 131 20.21 38.72 3.42
N LEU A 132 20.38 38.32 2.16
CA LEU A 132 21.65 37.79 1.66
C LEU A 132 22.78 38.76 2.03
N PRO A 133 23.89 38.26 2.61
CA PRO A 133 25.09 39.06 2.82
C PRO A 133 25.53 39.77 1.54
N ALA A 134 25.90 41.04 1.64
CA ALA A 134 26.28 41.89 0.50
C ALA A 134 27.57 41.41 -0.22
N ASP A 135 28.26 40.43 0.35
CA ASP A 135 29.53 39.88 -0.11
C ASP A 135 29.37 38.55 -0.85
N LEU A 136 28.14 38.09 -1.12
CA LEU A 136 27.87 36.90 -1.94
C LEU A 136 28.36 37.01 -3.39
N ASP A 137 28.48 38.24 -3.90
CA ASP A 137 29.01 38.50 -5.25
C ASP A 137 30.55 38.42 -5.29
N GLN A 138 31.21 38.19 -4.16
CA GLN A 138 32.65 38.03 -4.09
C GLN A 138 33.04 36.56 -4.29
N PRO A 139 34.10 36.28 -5.06
CA PRO A 139 34.58 34.92 -5.22
C PRO A 139 35.05 34.37 -3.87
N LEU A 140 34.84 33.07 -3.61
CA LEU A 140 35.26 32.42 -2.36
C LEU A 140 36.76 32.59 -2.05
N ALA A 141 37.59 32.75 -3.09
CA ALA A 141 39.01 33.04 -2.98
C ALA A 141 39.34 34.41 -2.34
N ALA A 142 38.37 35.33 -2.23
CA ALA A 142 38.52 36.60 -1.52
C ALA A 142 38.50 36.44 0.02
N PHE A 143 37.76 35.44 0.53
CA PHE A 143 37.70 35.12 1.96
C PHE A 143 38.81 34.17 2.39
N ASP A 144 39.13 33.18 1.56
CA ASP A 144 40.25 32.27 1.77
C ASP A 144 41.07 32.10 0.47
N PRO A 145 42.11 32.91 0.27
CA PRO A 145 42.95 32.84 -0.93
C PRO A 145 43.80 31.56 -1.01
N ALA A 146 43.92 30.79 0.08
CA ALA A 146 44.63 29.53 0.08
C ALA A 146 43.73 28.33 -0.32
N ALA A 147 42.40 28.50 -0.28
CA ALA A 147 41.44 27.45 -0.62
C ALA A 147 41.47 27.05 -2.12
N MET A 148 41.76 28.00 -3.01
CA MET A 148 41.95 27.73 -4.44
C MET A 148 43.44 27.70 -4.80
N ARG A 149 43.89 26.60 -5.41
CA ARG A 149 45.26 26.51 -5.90
C ARG A 149 45.40 27.36 -7.17
N ALA A 150 46.42 28.22 -7.21
CA ALA A 150 46.75 29.02 -8.39
C ALA A 150 47.10 28.17 -9.63
N VAL A 151 47.51 26.91 -9.42
CA VAL A 151 47.82 25.96 -10.48
C VAL A 151 47.00 24.69 -10.24
N PRO A 152 46.28 24.18 -11.26
CA PRO A 152 45.64 22.88 -11.19
C PRO A 152 46.62 21.80 -10.75
N ARG A 153 46.20 20.91 -9.85
CA ARG A 153 47.05 19.80 -9.42
C ARG A 153 47.33 18.91 -10.61
N GLU A 154 48.61 18.71 -10.95
CA GLU A 154 48.97 17.71 -11.95
C GLU A 154 48.49 16.34 -11.48
N PRO A 155 47.85 15.55 -12.36
CA PRO A 155 47.45 14.19 -12.03
C PRO A 155 48.72 13.39 -11.74
N ALA A 156 48.88 12.98 -10.48
CA ALA A 156 49.95 12.06 -10.13
C ALA A 156 49.72 10.75 -10.88
N PRO A 157 50.71 10.20 -11.59
CA PRO A 157 50.58 8.90 -12.23
C PRO A 157 50.39 7.85 -11.14
N MET A 158 49.13 7.48 -10.88
CA MET A 158 48.83 6.29 -10.11
C MET A 158 49.09 5.08 -11.01
N PRO A 159 49.96 4.14 -10.59
CA PRO A 159 50.05 2.86 -11.26
C PRO A 159 48.70 2.16 -11.07
N ILE A 160 47.86 2.15 -12.10
CA ILE A 160 46.66 1.32 -12.13
C ILE A 160 47.16 -0.10 -12.34
N ALA A 161 47.04 -0.94 -11.32
CA ALA A 161 47.34 -2.36 -11.46
C ALA A 161 46.43 -2.95 -12.57
N PRO A 162 46.97 -3.80 -13.47
CA PRO A 162 46.16 -4.43 -14.49
C PRO A 162 45.01 -5.21 -13.82
N MET A 163 43.80 -5.03 -14.33
CA MET A 163 42.63 -5.76 -13.86
C MET A 163 42.83 -7.24 -14.16
N ASN A 164 42.90 -8.07 -13.11
CA ASN A 164 42.91 -9.51 -13.29
C ASN A 164 41.58 -9.93 -13.93
N GLU A 165 41.63 -10.65 -15.05
CA GLU A 165 40.42 -11.26 -15.61
C GLU A 165 39.86 -12.25 -14.58
N PRO A 166 38.53 -12.23 -14.30
CA PRO A 166 37.93 -13.16 -13.38
C PRO A 166 38.05 -14.59 -13.92
N ASP A 167 38.38 -15.51 -13.02
CA ASP A 167 38.56 -16.93 -13.29
C ASP A 167 37.29 -17.52 -13.92
N ALA A 168 37.43 -18.52 -14.80
CA ALA A 168 36.32 -19.07 -15.60
C ALA A 168 35.17 -19.68 -14.77
N LEU A 169 35.36 -19.88 -13.46
CA LEU A 169 34.32 -20.25 -12.50
C LEU A 169 33.26 -19.14 -12.30
N ASP A 170 33.61 -17.87 -12.50
CA ASP A 170 32.69 -16.73 -12.36
C ASP A 170 31.97 -16.39 -13.68
N LYS A 171 32.50 -16.89 -14.81
CA LYS A 171 31.82 -16.86 -16.12
C LYS A 171 30.85 -18.04 -16.25
N GLY A 172 29.90 -18.13 -15.32
CA GLY A 172 28.70 -18.97 -15.41
C GLY A 172 28.93 -20.29 -16.15
N ALA A 173 29.69 -21.20 -15.54
CA ALA A 173 29.77 -22.57 -16.02
C ALA A 173 28.34 -23.06 -16.27
N LYS A 174 27.97 -23.24 -17.55
CA LYS A 174 26.71 -23.87 -17.92
C LYS A 174 26.68 -25.19 -17.17
N LEU A 175 25.81 -25.31 -16.18
CA LEU A 175 25.47 -26.63 -15.66
C LEU A 175 25.14 -27.51 -16.87
N PRO A 176 25.60 -28.77 -16.90
CA PRO A 176 25.16 -29.70 -17.93
C PRO A 176 23.62 -29.68 -17.96
N PRO A 177 22.99 -29.63 -19.14
CA PRO A 177 21.55 -29.65 -19.22
C PRO A 177 21.03 -30.87 -18.45
N PRO A 178 19.99 -30.72 -17.61
CA PRO A 178 19.44 -31.83 -16.85
C PRO A 178 18.99 -32.93 -17.81
N ASP A 179 19.33 -34.17 -17.48
CA ASP A 179 18.98 -35.35 -18.27
C ASP A 179 17.44 -35.52 -18.27
N PRO A 180 16.75 -35.35 -19.42
CA PRO A 180 15.30 -35.39 -19.47
C PRO A 180 14.72 -36.78 -19.20
N GLN A 181 15.55 -37.84 -19.14
CA GLN A 181 15.07 -39.19 -18.91
C GLN A 181 14.70 -39.48 -17.44
N ASN A 182 15.15 -38.67 -16.47
CA ASN A 182 14.89 -38.90 -15.04
C ASN A 182 13.88 -37.94 -14.39
N ASP A 183 13.44 -36.90 -15.11
CA ASP A 183 12.54 -35.87 -14.58
C ASP A 183 11.24 -35.82 -15.40
N SER A 184 10.40 -36.86 -15.29
CA SER A 184 9.01 -36.73 -15.71
C SER A 184 8.30 -35.75 -14.78
N ILE A 185 7.36 -34.96 -15.31
CA ILE A 185 6.61 -33.96 -14.53
C ILE A 185 5.98 -34.59 -13.27
N GLU A 186 5.58 -35.86 -13.36
CA GLU A 186 5.05 -36.60 -12.22
C GLU A 186 6.08 -36.88 -11.12
N SER A 187 7.34 -37.18 -11.47
CA SER A 187 8.39 -37.38 -10.45
C SER A 187 8.71 -36.07 -9.72
N LEU A 188 8.63 -34.94 -10.42
CA LEU A 188 8.80 -33.62 -9.83
C LEU A 188 7.62 -33.23 -8.92
N LEU A 189 6.39 -33.52 -9.33
CA LEU A 189 5.20 -33.28 -8.52
C LEU A 189 5.20 -34.15 -7.26
N ASP A 190 5.53 -35.44 -7.38
CA ASP A 190 5.55 -36.38 -6.27
C ASP A 190 6.67 -36.05 -5.25
N ARG A 191 7.82 -35.55 -5.74
CA ARG A 191 8.88 -35.02 -4.87
C ARG A 191 8.44 -33.73 -4.16
N LEU A 192 7.72 -32.84 -4.84
CA LEU A 192 7.22 -31.59 -4.28
C LEU A 192 6.16 -31.84 -3.19
N GLU A 193 5.25 -32.78 -3.42
CA GLU A 193 4.25 -33.20 -2.43
C GLU A 193 4.92 -33.80 -1.17
N ARG A 194 5.98 -34.61 -1.35
CA ARG A 194 6.77 -35.11 -0.22
C ARG A 194 7.45 -34.00 0.58
N ASP A 195 8.11 -33.06 -0.09
CA ASP A 195 8.82 -31.95 0.58
C ASP A 195 7.88 -30.97 1.27
N THR A 196 6.66 -30.79 0.76
CA THR A 196 5.63 -29.98 1.42
C THR A 196 5.02 -30.68 2.62
N ALA A 197 4.77 -32.00 2.54
CA ALA A 197 4.29 -32.80 3.66
C ALA A 197 5.29 -32.81 4.83
N LEU A 198 6.58 -32.97 4.54
CA LEU A 198 7.65 -32.94 5.55
C LEU A 198 7.75 -31.57 6.26
N ARG A 199 7.59 -30.47 5.52
CA ARG A 199 7.56 -29.12 6.11
C ARG A 199 6.34 -28.91 7.00
N LYS A 200 5.18 -29.43 6.60
CA LYS A 200 3.96 -29.36 7.42
C LYS A 200 4.11 -30.15 8.72
N ALA A 201 4.75 -31.32 8.67
CA ALA A 201 5.01 -32.14 9.85
C ALA A 201 6.06 -31.53 10.81
N LYS A 202 6.97 -30.69 10.30
CA LYS A 202 8.03 -30.04 11.09
C LYS A 202 7.60 -28.71 11.74
N ARG A 203 6.43 -28.16 11.38
CA ARG A 203 5.86 -26.99 12.07
C ARG A 203 5.23 -27.47 13.40
N PRO A 204 5.71 -27.01 14.57
CA PRO A 204 4.99 -27.26 15.83
C PRO A 204 3.66 -26.51 15.81
N SER A 205 2.61 -27.17 16.31
CA SER A 205 1.24 -26.64 16.45
C SER A 205 1.15 -25.45 17.40
#